data_AF-A0A0E3NJT9-F1
#
_entry.id   AF-A0A0E3NJT9-F1
#
_cell.length_a   1.000
_cell.length_b   1.000
_cell.length_c   1.000
_cell.angle_alpha   90.00
_cell.angle_beta   90.00
_cell.angle_gamma   90.00
#
_symmetry.space_group_name_H-M   'P 1'
#
loop_
_entity.id
_entity.type
_entity.pdbx_description
1 polymer ?
#
loop_
_entity_poly.entity_id
_entity_poly.type
_entity_poly.pdbx_seq_one_letter_code
_entity_poly.pdbx_strand_id
1 'polypeptide(L)'
;MNEIFIWIAILIFITQSAIFSGMTIGTFGLGRLRLEIEAEAGNEDAIKILQIRRDSNFLLTTLLWGNVGVNVLIALLTDSVLTGASAFLFSTFVITSFGEIAPQAYFSRNALSLGAKLTPLIRFYQMLLYPVAKPTALILDWWLGREKLELFKEQAMRIMLEKHIESGRTDIGKFEGIGALNFLSIDDVSISDEGSIIDERSIISLPVENNRPVFPAFKREPNDPFLQKIEASGKKWVIITNPQNEPVMVLDADGFLRDAVYKKGPFIPLSYCHFPVVVKSPKTRLEKVIRQFKVYPQYPEDDVIDQDLILYWGEEKRIITGSDILGRLLRGIVIECDLTSGCEIPVPPSQPGIVRRRSLRRRSKEGKEQGKE
;
A
#
# COMPACT_ATOMS: atom_id res chain seq x y z
N MET A 1 18.52 -24.81 59.93
CA MET A 1 17.77 -23.57 59.59
C MET A 1 18.47 -22.79 58.49
N ASN A 2 19.74 -22.40 58.65
CA ASN A 2 20.47 -21.59 57.63
C ASN A 2 20.41 -22.17 56.20
N GLU A 3 20.65 -23.47 56.01
CA GLU A 3 20.56 -24.10 54.69
C GLU A 3 19.18 -23.97 54.03
N ILE A 4 18.09 -24.08 54.80
CA ILE A 4 16.72 -23.92 54.28
C ILE A 4 16.52 -22.48 53.77
N PHE A 5 17.03 -21.48 54.50
CA PHE A 5 17.00 -20.09 54.04
C PHE A 5 17.84 -19.87 52.78
N ILE A 6 18.99 -20.55 52.64
CA ILE A 6 19.81 -20.49 51.43
C ILE A 6 19.09 -21.11 50.24
N TRP A 7 18.45 -22.28 50.40
CA TRP A 7 17.64 -22.90 49.34
C TRP A 7 16.44 -22.04 48.92
N ILE A 8 15.78 -21.39 49.87
CA ILE A 8 14.71 -20.41 49.59
C ILE A 8 15.26 -19.19 48.82
N ALA A 9 16.42 -18.66 49.22
CA ALA A 9 17.07 -17.56 48.51
C ALA A 9 17.48 -17.95 47.08
N ILE A 10 18.05 -19.14 46.88
CA ILE A 10 18.35 -19.71 45.56
C ILE A 10 17.09 -19.76 44.69
N LEU A 11 15.96 -20.26 45.21
CA LEU A 11 14.68 -20.30 44.46
C LEU A 11 14.16 -18.91 44.07
N ILE A 12 14.26 -17.93 44.97
CA ILE A 12 13.90 -16.54 44.68
C ILE A 12 14.81 -15.97 43.57
N PHE A 13 16.13 -16.20 43.67
CA PHE A 13 17.07 -15.71 42.67
C PHE A 13 16.91 -16.41 41.32
N ILE A 14 16.62 -17.72 41.25
CA ILE A 14 16.27 -18.40 39.99
C ILE A 14 15.06 -17.73 39.34
N THR A 15 14.07 -17.32 40.14
CA THR A 15 12.89 -16.59 39.64
C THR A 15 13.26 -15.19 39.10
N GLN A 16 14.20 -14.50 39.72
CA GLN A 16 14.70 -13.21 39.22
C GLN A 16 15.54 -13.36 37.95
N SER A 17 16.41 -14.37 37.88
CA SER A 17 17.17 -14.76 36.69
C SER A 17 16.23 -15.03 35.51
N ALA A 18 15.20 -15.86 35.74
CA ALA A 18 14.13 -16.13 34.79
C ALA A 18 13.43 -14.86 34.26
N ILE A 19 13.17 -13.90 35.15
CA ILE A 19 12.57 -12.62 34.76
C ILE A 19 13.54 -11.78 33.92
N PHE A 20 14.81 -11.62 34.32
CA PHE A 20 15.76 -10.82 33.53
C PHE A 20 16.05 -11.44 32.15
N SER A 21 16.30 -12.75 32.12
CA SER A 21 16.61 -13.50 30.91
C SER A 21 15.40 -13.53 29.96
N GLY A 22 14.21 -13.84 30.49
CA GLY A 22 12.95 -13.79 29.75
C GLY A 22 12.60 -12.40 29.23
N MET A 23 12.71 -11.36 30.08
CA MET A 23 12.45 -9.97 29.69
C MET A 23 13.38 -9.48 28.59
N THR A 24 14.65 -9.91 28.57
CA THR A 24 15.60 -9.52 27.51
C THR A 24 15.08 -9.93 26.13
N ILE A 25 14.61 -11.16 25.97
CA ILE A 25 13.97 -11.59 24.71
C ILE A 25 12.58 -10.98 24.55
N GLY A 26 11.80 -10.82 25.63
CA GLY A 26 10.46 -10.23 25.59
C GLY A 26 10.44 -8.78 25.09
N THR A 27 11.40 -7.94 25.50
CA THR A 27 11.43 -6.52 25.13
C THR A 27 12.17 -6.25 23.83
N PHE A 28 13.19 -7.05 23.48
CA PHE A 28 14.03 -6.84 22.28
C PHE A 28 13.72 -7.78 21.11
N GLY A 29 13.09 -8.93 21.34
CA GLY A 29 12.68 -9.86 20.29
C GLY A 29 11.51 -9.38 19.42
N LEU A 30 10.76 -8.38 19.89
CA LEU A 30 9.82 -7.63 19.05
C LEU A 30 10.58 -6.50 18.34
N GLY A 31 10.36 -6.32 17.04
CA GLY A 31 10.94 -5.18 16.30
C GLY A 31 10.36 -3.85 16.79
N ARG A 32 11.19 -2.79 16.86
CA ARG A 32 10.75 -1.47 17.34
C ARG A 32 9.57 -0.91 16.53
N LEU A 33 9.64 -0.98 15.20
CA LEU A 33 8.55 -0.56 14.30
C LEU A 33 7.24 -1.30 14.59
N ARG A 34 7.30 -2.61 14.89
CA ARG A 34 6.10 -3.37 15.26
C ARG A 34 5.50 -2.89 16.59
N LEU A 35 6.32 -2.55 17.58
CA LEU A 35 5.83 -1.98 18.85
C LEU A 35 5.22 -0.59 18.66
N GLU A 36 5.79 0.24 17.78
CA GLU A 36 5.22 1.56 17.46
C GLU A 36 3.86 1.41 16.75
N ILE A 37 3.74 0.53 15.74
CA ILE A 37 2.46 0.22 15.06
C ILE A 37 1.40 -0.31 16.03
N GLU A 38 1.74 -1.28 16.89
CA GLU A 38 0.81 -1.84 17.87
C GLU A 38 0.37 -0.78 18.90
N ALA A 39 1.28 0.11 19.32
CA ALA A 39 0.95 1.20 20.23
C ALA A 39 0.03 2.25 19.58
N GLU A 40 0.24 2.59 18.30
CA GLU A 40 -0.64 3.45 17.52
C GLU A 40 -2.02 2.82 17.29
N ALA A 41 -2.09 1.49 17.16
CA ALA A 41 -3.35 0.73 17.14
C ALA A 41 -4.05 0.63 18.52
N GLY A 42 -3.54 1.30 19.56
CA GLY A 42 -4.15 1.35 20.90
C GLY A 42 -3.79 0.17 21.82
N ASN A 43 -2.74 -0.59 21.52
CA ASN A 43 -2.32 -1.72 22.33
C ASN A 43 -1.56 -1.26 23.60
N GLU A 44 -2.26 -1.22 24.73
CA GLU A 44 -1.74 -0.87 26.06
C GLU A 44 -0.45 -1.61 26.47
N ASP A 45 -0.31 -2.88 26.06
CA ASP A 45 0.88 -3.67 26.39
C ASP A 45 2.08 -3.25 25.52
N ALA A 46 1.85 -2.88 24.25
CA ALA A 46 2.88 -2.28 23.40
C ALA A 46 3.34 -0.92 23.93
N ILE A 47 2.40 -0.06 24.36
CA ILE A 47 2.69 1.26 24.93
C ILE A 47 3.63 1.14 26.14
N LYS A 48 3.37 0.20 27.07
CA LYS A 48 4.21 0.00 28.27
C LYS A 48 5.64 -0.43 27.92
N ILE A 49 5.81 -1.39 27.00
CA ILE A 49 7.14 -1.83 26.55
C ILE A 49 7.85 -0.70 25.80
N LEU A 50 7.15 0.03 24.93
CA LEU A 50 7.72 1.15 24.18
C LEU A 50 8.24 2.24 25.13
N GLN A 51 7.53 2.53 26.23
CA GLN A 51 7.99 3.51 27.23
C GLN A 51 9.34 3.13 27.86
N ILE A 52 9.57 1.86 28.24
CA ILE A 52 10.87 1.44 28.80
C ILE A 52 11.96 1.29 27.73
N ARG A 53 11.59 1.00 26.48
CA ARG A 53 12.51 0.91 25.34
C ARG A 53 12.88 2.28 24.73
N ARG A 54 12.34 3.40 25.22
CA ARG A 54 12.81 4.75 24.82
C ARG A 54 14.31 4.96 25.07
N ASP A 55 14.86 4.28 26.08
CA ASP A 55 16.29 4.24 26.40
C ASP A 55 16.77 2.78 26.30
N SER A 56 16.78 2.25 25.07
CA SER A 56 17.09 0.84 24.77
C SER A 56 18.38 0.35 25.40
N ASN A 57 19.46 1.14 25.34
CA ASN A 57 20.75 0.76 25.91
C ASN A 57 20.69 0.71 27.45
N PHE A 58 19.94 1.60 28.12
CA PHE A 58 19.75 1.53 29.57
C PHE A 58 18.83 0.38 30.01
N LEU A 59 17.80 0.06 29.23
CA LEU A 59 16.99 -1.14 29.44
C LEU A 59 17.86 -2.40 29.31
N LEU A 60 18.62 -2.52 28.21
CA LEU A 60 19.51 -3.65 27.95
C LEU A 60 20.54 -3.83 29.06
N THR A 61 21.26 -2.78 29.45
CA THR A 61 22.28 -2.89 30.51
C THR A 61 21.67 -3.21 31.87
N THR A 62 20.48 -2.69 32.19
CA THR A 62 19.77 -3.05 33.43
C THR A 62 19.44 -4.54 33.46
N LEU A 63 18.90 -5.08 32.36
CA LEU A 63 18.54 -6.50 32.27
C LEU A 63 19.79 -7.40 32.33
N LEU A 64 20.88 -7.03 31.65
CA LEU A 64 22.13 -7.79 31.65
C LEU A 64 22.85 -7.76 33.01
N TRP A 65 22.98 -6.58 33.64
CA TRP A 65 23.55 -6.47 35.00
C TRP A 65 22.71 -7.23 36.02
N GLY A 66 21.38 -7.18 35.90
CA GLY A 66 20.45 -7.96 36.70
C GLY A 66 20.66 -9.47 36.52
N ASN A 67 20.65 -9.96 35.28
CA ASN A 67 20.82 -11.39 34.97
C ASN A 67 22.17 -11.92 35.49
N VAL A 68 23.27 -11.27 35.12
CA VAL A 68 24.62 -11.70 35.51
C VAL A 68 24.80 -11.62 37.03
N GLY A 69 24.36 -10.53 37.66
CA GLY A 69 24.46 -10.36 39.11
C GLY A 69 23.69 -11.44 39.88
N VAL A 70 22.46 -11.73 39.47
CA VAL A 70 21.62 -12.77 40.08
C VAL A 70 22.22 -14.17 39.83
N ASN A 71 22.70 -14.47 38.63
CA ASN A 71 23.33 -15.76 38.32
C ASN A 71 24.60 -16.00 39.17
N VAL A 72 25.43 -14.96 39.37
CA VAL A 72 26.59 -15.03 40.28
C VAL A 72 26.15 -15.25 41.72
N LEU A 73 25.09 -14.59 42.20
CA LEU A 73 24.54 -14.82 43.55
C LEU A 73 24.02 -16.26 43.72
N ILE A 74 23.34 -16.84 42.72
CA ILE A 74 22.92 -18.24 42.75
C ILE A 74 24.13 -19.17 42.86
N ALA A 75 25.19 -18.94 42.07
CA ALA A 75 26.40 -19.77 42.11
C ALA A 75 27.11 -19.69 43.47
N LEU A 76 27.28 -18.50 44.03
CA LEU A 76 27.91 -18.28 45.35
C LEU A 76 27.08 -18.91 46.49
N LEU A 77 25.75 -18.76 46.46
CA LEU A 77 24.88 -19.43 47.44
C LEU A 77 24.90 -20.95 47.28
N THR A 78 24.98 -21.46 46.05
CA THR A 78 25.10 -22.89 45.78
C THR A 78 26.40 -23.45 46.36
N ASP A 79 27.53 -22.78 46.15
CA ASP A 79 28.85 -23.18 46.67
C ASP A 79 28.95 -23.10 48.22
N SER A 80 28.06 -22.32 48.86
CA SER A 80 27.95 -22.29 50.33
C SER A 80 27.22 -23.51 50.93
N VAL A 81 26.60 -24.37 50.10
CA VAL A 81 25.81 -25.55 50.55
C VAL A 81 26.25 -26.85 49.86
N LEU A 82 26.72 -26.77 48.61
CA LEU A 82 27.29 -27.88 47.85
C LEU A 82 28.80 -27.67 47.69
N THR A 83 29.58 -28.75 47.59
CA THR A 83 31.05 -28.64 47.53
C THR A 83 31.59 -28.73 46.10
N GLY A 84 32.30 -27.68 45.68
CA GLY A 84 33.17 -27.69 44.49
C GLY A 84 32.46 -28.09 43.19
N ALA A 85 32.90 -29.20 42.57
CA ALA A 85 32.34 -29.65 41.30
C ALA A 85 30.82 -29.89 41.35
N SER A 86 30.26 -30.28 42.50
CA SER A 86 28.81 -30.47 42.66
C SER A 86 28.06 -29.14 42.63
N ALA A 87 28.60 -28.08 43.27
CA ALA A 87 28.04 -26.74 43.23
C ALA A 87 28.08 -26.14 41.82
N PHE A 88 29.22 -26.29 41.14
CA PHE A 88 29.38 -25.84 39.76
C PHE A 88 28.38 -26.52 38.81
N LEU A 89 28.26 -27.85 38.85
CA LEU A 89 27.34 -28.58 37.98
C LEU A 89 25.87 -28.26 38.30
N PHE A 90 25.50 -28.18 39.58
CA PHE A 90 24.15 -27.85 40.00
C PHE A 90 23.76 -26.43 39.58
N SER A 91 24.58 -25.42 39.92
CA SER A 91 24.30 -24.03 39.56
C SER A 91 24.25 -23.85 38.05
N THR A 92 25.21 -24.42 37.30
CA THR A 92 25.20 -24.42 35.83
C THR A 92 23.90 -25.00 35.28
N PHE A 93 23.52 -26.22 35.67
CA PHE A 93 22.30 -26.86 35.17
C PHE A 93 21.04 -26.06 35.53
N VAL A 94 20.92 -25.62 36.78
CA VAL A 94 19.70 -24.97 37.28
C VAL A 94 19.55 -23.56 36.69
N ILE A 95 20.62 -22.77 36.63
CA ILE A 95 20.60 -21.44 35.99
C ILE A 95 20.29 -21.60 34.49
N THR A 96 21.01 -22.47 33.77
CA THR A 96 20.81 -22.63 32.32
C THR A 96 19.41 -23.17 31.99
N SER A 97 18.90 -24.18 32.69
CA SER A 97 17.57 -24.74 32.40
C SER A 97 16.42 -23.88 32.88
N PHE A 98 16.45 -23.40 34.13
CA PHE A 98 15.30 -22.74 34.78
C PHE A 98 15.43 -21.21 34.89
N GLY A 99 16.65 -20.67 34.90
CA GLY A 99 16.90 -19.22 34.84
C GLY A 99 16.96 -18.67 33.42
N GLU A 100 17.40 -19.46 32.44
CA GLU A 100 17.62 -18.97 31.07
C GLU A 100 16.74 -19.65 30.01
N ILE A 101 16.97 -20.92 29.67
CA ILE A 101 16.35 -21.57 28.50
C ILE A 101 14.81 -21.62 28.60
N ALA A 102 14.25 -22.18 29.68
CA ALA A 102 12.80 -22.30 29.79
C ALA A 102 12.08 -20.93 29.87
N PRO A 103 12.57 -19.94 30.65
CA PRO A 103 12.03 -18.58 30.64
C PRO A 103 12.12 -17.91 29.26
N GLN A 104 13.28 -17.94 28.59
CA GLN A 104 13.45 -17.39 27.24
C GLN A 104 12.48 -18.01 26.21
N ALA A 105 12.32 -19.34 26.26
CA ALA A 105 11.39 -20.06 25.39
C ALA A 105 9.91 -19.73 25.66
N TYR A 106 9.55 -19.40 26.91
CA TYR A 106 8.20 -18.99 27.28
C TYR A 106 7.91 -17.52 26.95
N PHE A 107 8.87 -16.63 27.20
CA PHE A 107 8.75 -15.20 26.91
C PHE A 107 8.77 -14.90 25.42
N SER A 108 9.55 -15.62 24.59
CA SER A 108 9.52 -15.42 23.13
C SER A 108 8.13 -15.63 22.51
N ARG A 109 7.29 -16.48 23.11
CA ARG A 109 5.90 -16.76 22.68
C ARG A 109 4.87 -15.77 23.24
N ASN A 110 5.17 -15.12 24.36
CA ASN A 110 4.24 -14.27 25.12
C ASN A 110 4.81 -12.85 25.37
N ALA A 111 5.73 -12.42 24.50
CA ALA A 111 6.62 -11.29 24.68
C ALA A 111 5.90 -10.00 25.08
N LEU A 112 4.80 -9.70 24.38
CA LEU A 112 4.03 -8.47 24.58
C LEU A 112 3.35 -8.44 25.95
N SER A 113 2.55 -9.47 26.30
CA SER A 113 1.78 -9.44 27.55
C SER A 113 2.65 -9.65 28.80
N LEU A 114 3.67 -10.51 28.74
CA LEU A 114 4.59 -10.67 29.88
C LEU A 114 5.51 -9.47 30.04
N GLY A 115 6.02 -8.91 28.94
CA GLY A 115 6.84 -7.70 28.92
C GLY A 115 6.11 -6.51 29.55
N ALA A 116 4.84 -6.31 29.19
CA ALA A 116 3.99 -5.28 29.76
C ALA A 116 3.69 -5.50 31.25
N LYS A 117 3.34 -6.73 31.66
CA LYS A 117 3.05 -7.07 33.08
C LYS A 117 4.25 -6.89 33.99
N LEU A 118 5.47 -7.17 33.51
CA LEU A 118 6.71 -7.08 34.29
C LEU A 118 7.45 -5.74 34.13
N THR A 119 6.99 -4.86 33.24
CA THR A 119 7.46 -3.46 33.11
C THR A 119 7.62 -2.72 34.46
N PRO A 120 6.68 -2.74 35.43
CA PRO A 120 6.87 -2.06 36.72
C PRO A 120 8.03 -2.65 37.54
N LEU A 121 8.24 -3.97 37.51
CA LEU A 121 9.36 -4.63 38.19
C LEU A 121 10.70 -4.25 37.55
N ILE A 122 10.75 -4.17 36.21
CA ILE A 122 11.95 -3.71 35.50
C ILE A 122 12.24 -2.23 35.81
N ARG A 123 11.23 -1.36 35.95
CA ARG A 123 11.44 0.02 36.41
C ARG A 123 12.03 0.12 37.82
N PHE A 124 11.63 -0.77 38.73
CA PHE A 124 12.27 -0.87 40.04
C PHE A 124 13.76 -1.24 39.92
N TYR A 125 14.10 -2.22 39.08
CA TYR A 125 15.50 -2.58 38.84
C TYR A 125 16.30 -1.51 38.08
N GLN A 126 15.67 -0.75 37.18
CA GLN A 126 16.28 0.42 36.54
C GLN A 126 16.67 1.47 37.59
N MET A 127 15.83 1.71 38.59
CA MET A 127 16.16 2.61 39.72
C MET A 127 17.28 2.03 40.59
N LEU A 128 17.21 0.74 40.96
CA LEU A 128 18.18 0.08 41.83
C LEU A 128 19.58 -0.03 41.20
N LEU A 129 19.64 -0.42 39.93
CA LEU A 129 20.89 -0.63 39.17
C LEU A 129 21.36 0.63 38.44
N TYR A 130 20.63 1.75 38.51
CA TYR A 130 20.98 3.04 37.90
C TYR A 130 22.47 3.42 38.00
N PRO A 131 23.14 3.38 39.19
CA PRO A 131 24.53 3.83 39.32
C PRO A 131 25.54 2.99 38.52
N VAL A 132 25.19 1.77 38.08
CA VAL A 132 26.07 0.91 37.28
C VAL A 132 25.55 0.78 35.85
N ALA A 133 24.27 0.48 35.69
CA ALA A 133 23.65 0.25 34.39
C ALA A 133 23.61 1.51 33.51
N LYS A 134 23.39 2.71 34.09
CA LYS A 134 23.34 3.95 33.28
C LYS A 134 24.71 4.37 32.75
N PRO A 135 25.82 4.34 33.51
CA PRO A 135 27.15 4.51 32.94
C PRO A 135 27.49 3.50 31.84
N THR A 136 27.17 2.20 32.01
CA THR A 136 27.35 1.21 30.94
C THR A 136 26.54 1.58 29.68
N ALA A 137 25.30 2.04 29.85
CA ALA A 137 24.45 2.46 28.73
C ALA A 137 25.00 3.68 27.98
N LEU A 138 25.60 4.64 28.69
CA LEU A 138 26.25 5.80 28.07
C LEU A 138 27.48 5.42 27.25
N ILE A 139 28.23 4.40 27.67
CA ILE A 139 29.35 3.83 26.90
C ILE A 139 28.83 3.16 25.62
N LEU A 140 27.73 2.40 25.70
CA LEU A 140 27.07 1.81 24.52
C LEU A 140 26.51 2.89 23.57
N ASP A 141 25.83 3.91 24.11
CA ASP A 141 25.32 5.07 23.34
C ASP A 141 26.44 5.76 22.56
N TRP A 142 27.64 5.90 23.16
CA TRP A 142 28.81 6.51 22.52
C TRP A 142 29.46 5.60 21.46
N TRP A 143 29.57 4.30 21.74
CA TRP A 143 30.30 3.37 20.87
C TRP A 143 29.47 2.84 19.69
N LEU A 144 28.21 2.45 19.93
CA LEU A 144 27.33 1.82 18.94
C LEU A 144 26.20 2.75 18.47
N GLY A 145 25.93 3.82 19.21
CA GLY A 145 24.76 4.67 19.02
C GLY A 145 23.50 4.09 19.67
N ARG A 146 22.39 4.79 19.46
CA ARG A 146 21.06 4.36 19.94
C ARG A 146 20.35 3.47 18.92
N GLU A 147 19.43 2.66 19.42
CA GLU A 147 18.53 1.85 18.60
C GLU A 147 17.79 2.71 17.56
N LYS A 148 18.07 2.45 16.28
CA LYS A 148 17.43 3.12 15.14
C LYS A 148 16.09 2.45 14.82
N LEU A 149 15.14 3.23 14.33
CA LEU A 149 13.92 2.70 13.73
C LEU A 149 14.25 2.23 12.31
N GLU A 150 14.31 0.91 12.10
CA GLU A 150 14.44 0.34 10.76
C GLU A 150 13.07 0.30 10.08
N LEU A 151 12.86 1.21 9.13
CA LEU A 151 11.69 1.21 8.25
C LEU A 151 11.86 0.15 7.15
N PHE A 152 10.76 -0.48 6.75
CA PHE A 152 10.77 -1.42 5.63
C PHE A 152 11.22 -0.72 4.35
N LYS A 153 12.14 -1.37 3.61
CA LYS A 153 12.38 -1.05 2.21
C LYS A 153 11.16 -1.50 1.40
N GLU A 154 10.89 -0.81 0.30
CA GLU A 154 9.72 -1.10 -0.55
C GLU A 154 9.65 -2.56 -1.02
N GLN A 155 10.79 -3.16 -1.38
CA GLN A 155 10.89 -4.59 -1.73
C GLN A 155 10.39 -5.51 -0.60
N ALA A 156 10.66 -5.16 0.66
CA ALA A 156 10.16 -5.88 1.81
C ALA A 156 8.65 -5.64 2.04
N MET A 157 8.13 -4.45 1.71
CA MET A 157 6.68 -4.18 1.70
C MET A 157 5.96 -5.00 0.62
N ARG A 158 6.51 -5.07 -0.61
CA ARG A 158 5.98 -5.89 -1.71
C ARG A 158 5.90 -7.38 -1.27
N ILE A 159 7.01 -7.95 -0.78
CA ILE A 159 7.03 -9.34 -0.25
C ILE A 159 6.06 -9.54 0.93
N MET A 160 5.94 -8.55 1.82
CA MET A 160 4.98 -8.62 2.94
C MET A 160 3.54 -8.69 2.41
N LEU A 161 3.15 -7.84 1.46
CA LEU A 161 1.81 -7.86 0.85
C LEU A 161 1.55 -9.18 0.12
N GLU A 162 2.50 -9.67 -0.69
CA GLU A 162 2.41 -10.99 -1.34
C GLU A 162 2.14 -12.11 -0.33
N LYS A 163 2.85 -12.12 0.80
CA LYS A 163 2.64 -13.13 1.86
C LYS A 163 1.27 -13.01 2.55
N HIS A 164 0.70 -11.81 2.66
CA HIS A 164 -0.66 -11.64 3.16
C HIS A 164 -1.67 -12.23 2.17
N ILE A 165 -1.55 -11.89 0.88
CA ILE A 165 -2.39 -12.40 -0.21
C ILE A 165 -2.34 -13.93 -0.31
N GLU A 166 -1.15 -14.53 -0.28
CA GLU A 166 -0.96 -16.00 -0.31
C GLU A 166 -1.60 -16.71 0.89
N SER A 167 -1.55 -16.10 2.08
CA SER A 167 -1.97 -16.76 3.32
C SER A 167 -3.46 -17.04 3.39
N GLY A 168 -4.29 -16.25 2.69
CA GLY A 168 -5.76 -16.33 2.71
C GLY A 168 -6.40 -16.16 4.09
N ARG A 169 -5.65 -15.69 5.10
CA ARG A 169 -6.05 -15.63 6.52
C ARG A 169 -5.88 -14.24 7.12
N THR A 170 -5.73 -13.22 6.29
CA THR A 170 -5.49 -11.83 6.68
C THR A 170 -6.67 -10.94 6.32
N ASP A 171 -6.79 -9.81 6.99
CA ASP A 171 -7.87 -8.84 6.73
C ASP A 171 -7.77 -8.17 5.35
N ILE A 172 -6.58 -8.19 4.73
CA ILE A 172 -6.35 -7.71 3.36
C ILE A 172 -6.85 -8.77 2.38
N GLY A 173 -7.91 -8.45 1.63
CA GLY A 173 -8.43 -9.29 0.57
C GLY A 173 -7.48 -9.36 -0.63
N LYS A 174 -7.55 -10.45 -1.41
CA LYS A 174 -6.73 -10.62 -2.63
C LYS A 174 -6.86 -9.43 -3.60
N PHE A 175 -8.05 -8.85 -3.72
CA PHE A 175 -8.31 -7.63 -4.49
C PHE A 175 -7.44 -6.46 -4.03
N GLU A 176 -7.48 -6.15 -2.73
CA GLU A 176 -6.82 -5.00 -2.12
C GLU A 176 -5.29 -5.14 -2.15
N GLY A 177 -4.79 -6.34 -1.86
CA GLY A 177 -3.37 -6.65 -1.92
C GLY A 177 -2.79 -6.53 -3.33
N ILE A 178 -3.47 -7.05 -4.36
CA ILE A 178 -3.02 -6.89 -5.76
C ILE A 178 -3.12 -5.42 -6.19
N GLY A 179 -4.19 -4.71 -5.80
CA GLY A 179 -4.32 -3.27 -6.07
C GLY A 179 -3.17 -2.45 -5.46
N ALA A 180 -2.79 -2.75 -4.23
CA ALA A 180 -1.64 -2.12 -3.57
C ALA A 180 -0.31 -2.42 -4.28
N LEU A 181 -0.08 -3.66 -4.73
CA LEU A 181 1.11 -4.04 -5.50
C LEU A 181 1.16 -3.36 -6.89
N ASN A 182 0.02 -3.22 -7.56
CA ASN A 182 -0.09 -2.50 -8.83
C ASN A 182 0.19 -1.00 -8.66
N PHE A 183 -0.23 -0.40 -7.54
CA PHE A 183 0.14 0.98 -7.19
C PHE A 183 1.62 1.14 -6.83
N LEU A 184 2.19 0.22 -6.03
CA LEU A 184 3.61 0.26 -5.67
C LEU A 184 4.54 0.08 -6.86
N SER A 185 4.11 -0.62 -7.91
CA SER A 185 4.90 -0.81 -9.14
C SER A 185 4.59 0.23 -10.23
N ILE A 186 3.91 1.33 -9.89
CA ILE A 186 3.56 2.36 -10.88
C ILE A 186 4.79 3.15 -11.37
N ASP A 187 5.81 3.25 -10.53
CA ASP A 187 7.06 3.96 -10.74
C ASP A 187 8.10 3.16 -11.56
N ASP A 188 8.05 1.84 -11.47
CA ASP A 188 8.71 0.90 -12.37
C ASP A 188 8.19 1.00 -13.82
N VAL A 189 7.03 1.64 -14.00
CA VAL A 189 6.30 1.92 -15.25
C VAL A 189 7.05 2.74 -16.31
N SER A 190 7.55 2.20 -17.42
CA SER A 190 7.97 3.02 -18.56
C SER A 190 6.78 3.58 -19.35
N ILE A 191 6.83 4.83 -19.81
CA ILE A 191 5.76 5.42 -20.65
C ILE A 191 5.65 4.75 -22.02
N SER A 192 6.72 4.09 -22.49
CA SER A 192 6.74 3.30 -23.72
C SER A 192 5.91 2.03 -23.65
N ASP A 193 5.61 1.53 -22.45
CA ASP A 193 5.12 0.17 -22.27
C ASP A 193 3.60 0.12 -22.05
N GLU A 194 2.97 1.30 -21.90
CA GLU A 194 1.54 1.46 -21.61
C GLU A 194 0.80 2.21 -22.72
N GLY A 195 -0.54 2.14 -22.66
CA GLY A 195 -1.43 2.74 -23.65
C GLY A 195 -1.39 2.05 -25.02
N SER A 196 -2.01 2.70 -26.00
CA SER A 196 -2.20 2.16 -27.35
C SER A 196 -1.31 2.86 -28.38
N ILE A 197 -0.87 2.10 -29.38
CA ILE A 197 -0.09 2.62 -30.52
C ILE A 197 -0.99 3.53 -31.36
N ILE A 198 -0.47 4.70 -31.73
CA ILE A 198 -1.17 5.70 -32.55
C ILE A 198 -1.10 5.27 -34.02
N ASP A 199 -2.26 5.11 -34.65
CA ASP A 199 -2.37 4.86 -36.10
C ASP A 199 -1.92 6.11 -36.86
N GLU A 200 -1.02 6.00 -37.85
CA GLU A 200 -0.51 7.17 -38.58
C GLU A 200 -1.61 7.95 -39.30
N ARG A 201 -2.72 7.30 -39.69
CA ARG A 201 -3.87 7.96 -40.31
C ARG A 201 -4.67 8.81 -39.32
N SER A 202 -4.49 8.59 -38.02
CA SER A 202 -5.08 9.42 -36.95
C SER A 202 -4.26 10.68 -36.67
N ILE A 203 -3.13 10.90 -37.36
CA ILE A 203 -2.28 12.08 -37.20
C ILE A 203 -2.63 13.10 -38.29
N ILE A 204 -3.10 14.28 -37.89
CA ILE A 204 -3.51 15.35 -38.80
C ILE A 204 -2.70 16.62 -38.50
N SER A 205 -1.81 16.99 -39.41
CA SER A 205 -1.15 18.30 -39.35
C SER A 205 -2.11 19.41 -39.78
N LEU A 206 -2.19 20.47 -38.98
CA LEU A 206 -2.95 21.70 -39.21
C LEU A 206 -2.08 22.94 -38.91
N PRO A 207 -2.37 24.11 -39.51
CA PRO A 207 -1.82 25.37 -39.05
C PRO A 207 -2.19 25.64 -37.59
N VAL A 208 -1.34 26.32 -36.85
CA VAL A 208 -1.52 26.59 -35.40
C VAL A 208 -1.35 28.07 -35.12
N GLU A 209 -2.28 28.64 -34.37
CA GLU A 209 -2.28 30.03 -33.92
C GLU A 209 -2.57 30.04 -32.41
N ASN A 210 -1.75 30.75 -31.61
CA ASN A 210 -1.88 30.82 -30.15
C ASN A 210 -1.99 29.43 -29.47
N ASN A 211 -1.16 28.46 -29.89
CA ASN A 211 -1.19 27.06 -29.46
C ASN A 211 -2.54 26.33 -29.66
N ARG A 212 -3.37 26.79 -30.62
CA ARG A 212 -4.61 26.12 -31.02
C ARG A 212 -4.60 25.82 -32.52
N PRO A 213 -5.11 24.65 -32.95
CA PRO A 213 -5.18 24.33 -34.36
C PRO A 213 -6.26 25.17 -35.06
N VAL A 214 -5.90 25.70 -36.22
CA VAL A 214 -6.80 26.41 -37.13
C VAL A 214 -7.45 25.37 -38.04
N PHE A 215 -8.70 25.05 -37.76
CA PHE A 215 -9.49 24.13 -38.58
C PHE A 215 -9.79 24.77 -39.94
N PRO A 216 -9.66 24.02 -41.05
CA PRO A 216 -10.05 24.51 -42.37
C PRO A 216 -11.57 24.73 -42.42
N ALA A 217 -12.05 25.54 -43.36
CA ALA A 217 -13.48 25.57 -43.68
C ALA A 217 -13.88 24.22 -44.32
N PHE A 218 -14.87 23.54 -43.73
CA PHE A 218 -15.36 22.24 -44.18
C PHE A 218 -16.90 22.24 -44.28
N LYS A 219 -17.44 21.38 -45.15
CA LYS A 219 -18.89 21.14 -45.25
C LYS A 219 -19.33 20.15 -44.18
N ARG A 220 -20.52 20.38 -43.63
CA ARG A 220 -21.12 19.56 -42.57
C ARG A 220 -21.85 18.33 -43.16
N GLU A 221 -21.15 17.60 -44.01
CA GLU A 221 -21.64 16.49 -44.83
C GLU A 221 -20.64 15.32 -44.77
N PRO A 222 -21.07 14.05 -44.68
CA PRO A 222 -20.15 12.89 -44.55
C PRO A 222 -19.12 12.73 -45.67
N ASN A 223 -19.36 13.35 -46.83
CA ASN A 223 -18.46 13.31 -47.99
C ASN A 223 -17.43 14.45 -48.01
N ASP A 224 -17.37 15.28 -46.97
CA ASP A 224 -16.38 16.34 -46.89
C ASP A 224 -14.95 15.77 -46.70
N PRO A 225 -13.94 16.22 -47.47
CA PRO A 225 -12.58 15.68 -47.41
C PRO A 225 -11.91 15.80 -46.04
N PHE A 226 -12.23 16.83 -45.25
CA PHE A 226 -11.66 17.00 -43.91
C PHE A 226 -12.32 16.06 -42.90
N LEU A 227 -13.64 15.87 -42.98
CA LEU A 227 -14.35 14.88 -42.15
C LEU A 227 -13.89 13.45 -42.48
N GLN A 228 -13.74 13.12 -43.77
CA GLN A 228 -13.16 11.83 -44.20
C GLN A 228 -11.72 11.65 -43.71
N LYS A 229 -10.91 12.72 -43.62
CA LYS A 229 -9.54 12.65 -43.08
C LYS A 229 -9.52 12.32 -41.58
N ILE A 230 -10.47 12.81 -40.81
CA ILE A 230 -10.63 12.48 -39.38
C ILE A 230 -11.06 11.01 -39.22
N GLU A 231 -12.04 10.57 -40.01
CA GLU A 231 -12.56 9.20 -39.98
C GLU A 231 -11.56 8.14 -40.51
N ALA A 232 -10.55 8.53 -41.30
CA ALA A 232 -9.65 7.62 -42.03
C ALA A 232 -8.93 6.54 -41.18
N SER A 233 -8.84 6.73 -39.87
CA SER A 233 -8.25 5.79 -38.92
C SER A 233 -9.26 4.88 -38.21
N GLY A 234 -10.54 5.27 -38.14
CA GLY A 234 -11.56 4.65 -37.29
C GLY A 234 -11.22 4.66 -35.79
N LYS A 235 -10.33 5.57 -35.35
CA LYS A 235 -9.93 5.71 -33.94
C LYS A 235 -10.66 6.91 -33.32
N LYS A 236 -11.15 6.72 -32.08
CA LYS A 236 -11.72 7.80 -31.26
C LYS A 236 -10.80 9.02 -31.16
N TRP A 237 -9.50 8.80 -30.99
CA TRP A 237 -8.52 9.86 -30.76
C TRP A 237 -7.72 10.18 -32.02
N VAL A 238 -7.79 11.43 -32.46
CA VAL A 238 -7.05 11.97 -33.62
C VAL A 238 -6.07 13.03 -33.13
N ILE A 239 -4.78 12.84 -33.39
CA ILE A 239 -3.71 13.70 -32.88
C ILE A 239 -3.51 14.85 -33.87
N ILE A 240 -3.69 16.08 -33.40
CA ILE A 240 -3.46 17.27 -34.21
C ILE A 240 -2.04 17.76 -33.99
N THR A 241 -1.26 17.83 -35.07
CA THR A 241 0.12 18.33 -35.05
C THR A 241 0.23 19.71 -35.73
N ASN A 242 1.29 20.46 -35.39
CA ASN A 242 1.70 21.61 -36.19
C ASN A 242 2.39 21.15 -37.50
N PRO A 243 2.72 22.06 -38.44
CA PRO A 243 3.46 21.72 -39.67
C PRO A 243 4.87 21.16 -39.43
N GLN A 244 5.42 21.31 -38.22
CA GLN A 244 6.71 20.79 -37.77
C GLN A 244 6.60 19.37 -37.14
N ASN A 245 5.41 18.74 -37.22
CA ASN A 245 5.11 17.43 -36.66
C ASN A 245 5.24 17.31 -35.13
N GLU A 246 5.03 18.41 -34.40
CA GLU A 246 4.85 18.40 -32.96
C GLU A 246 3.36 18.34 -32.60
N PRO A 247 2.93 17.48 -31.65
CA PRO A 247 1.54 17.37 -31.25
C PRO A 247 1.12 18.57 -30.40
N VAL A 248 -0.08 19.09 -30.67
CA VAL A 248 -0.61 20.30 -30.02
C VAL A 248 -1.91 20.01 -29.26
N MET A 249 -2.82 19.24 -29.85
CA MET A 249 -4.08 18.81 -29.21
C MET A 249 -4.47 17.40 -29.67
N VAL A 250 -5.36 16.74 -28.93
CA VAL A 250 -6.01 15.49 -29.35
C VAL A 250 -7.51 15.75 -29.54
N LEU A 251 -8.07 15.32 -30.66
CA LEU A 251 -9.47 15.45 -31.02
C LEU A 251 -10.25 14.18 -30.69
N ASP A 252 -11.40 14.31 -30.03
CA ASP A 252 -12.42 13.26 -29.96
C ASP A 252 -13.19 13.18 -31.30
N ALA A 253 -12.79 12.26 -32.16
CA ALA A 253 -13.39 12.04 -33.47
C ALA A 253 -14.88 11.60 -33.36
N ASP A 254 -15.22 10.77 -32.37
CA ASP A 254 -16.58 10.23 -32.20
C ASP A 254 -17.60 11.30 -31.84
N GLY A 255 -17.20 12.27 -31.00
CA GLY A 255 -17.97 13.46 -30.68
C GLY A 255 -17.98 14.46 -31.83
N PHE A 256 -16.78 14.74 -32.39
CA PHE A 256 -16.60 15.73 -33.45
C PHE A 256 -17.39 15.38 -34.71
N LEU A 257 -17.26 14.17 -35.27
CA LEU A 257 -17.89 13.76 -36.53
C LEU A 257 -19.41 13.69 -36.41
N ARG A 258 -19.91 13.14 -35.29
CA ARG A 258 -21.33 13.07 -34.96
C ARG A 258 -21.96 14.46 -34.94
N ASP A 259 -21.37 15.39 -34.21
CA ASP A 259 -21.91 16.73 -34.10
C ASP A 259 -21.64 17.56 -35.37
N ALA A 260 -20.53 17.32 -36.09
CA ALA A 260 -20.25 17.95 -37.38
C ALA A 260 -21.37 17.67 -38.38
N VAL A 261 -21.87 16.44 -38.46
CA VAL A 261 -22.95 16.04 -39.39
C VAL A 261 -24.36 16.36 -38.85
N TYR A 262 -24.65 16.09 -37.56
CA TYR A 262 -26.04 16.08 -37.06
C TYR A 262 -26.44 17.30 -36.20
N LYS A 263 -25.51 18.01 -35.56
CA LYS A 263 -25.84 19.09 -34.60
C LYS A 263 -26.38 20.34 -35.30
N LYS A 264 -27.61 20.76 -34.99
CA LYS A 264 -28.16 22.02 -35.49
C LYS A 264 -27.60 23.21 -34.70
N GLY A 265 -27.32 24.31 -35.39
CA GLY A 265 -26.77 25.53 -34.77
C GLY A 265 -25.23 25.59 -34.76
N PRO A 266 -24.64 26.42 -33.89
CA PRO A 266 -23.20 26.68 -33.88
C PRO A 266 -22.40 25.42 -33.57
N PHE A 267 -21.30 25.24 -34.29
CA PHE A 267 -20.35 24.15 -34.11
C PHE A 267 -18.96 24.75 -33.93
N ILE A 268 -18.30 24.42 -32.82
CA ILE A 268 -16.99 24.94 -32.45
C ILE A 268 -16.02 23.75 -32.44
N PRO A 269 -15.19 23.56 -33.48
CA PRO A 269 -14.24 22.44 -33.55
C PRO A 269 -13.40 22.22 -32.28
N LEU A 270 -12.96 23.32 -31.67
CA LEU A 270 -12.10 23.29 -30.48
C LEU A 270 -12.77 22.72 -29.22
N SER A 271 -14.10 22.58 -29.16
CA SER A 271 -14.77 21.98 -27.99
C SER A 271 -14.65 20.46 -27.90
N TYR A 272 -14.11 19.81 -28.94
CA TYR A 272 -13.81 18.37 -28.96
C TYR A 272 -12.30 18.11 -28.87
N CYS A 273 -11.50 19.15 -28.60
CA CYS A 273 -10.05 19.08 -28.51
C CYS A 273 -9.57 19.14 -27.06
N HIS A 274 -8.76 18.17 -26.68
CA HIS A 274 -8.14 18.01 -25.36
C HIS A 274 -6.65 18.42 -25.43
N PHE A 275 -6.09 18.91 -24.32
CA PHE A 275 -4.67 19.24 -24.21
C PHE A 275 -3.87 18.06 -23.63
N PRO A 276 -3.09 17.35 -24.44
CA PRO A 276 -2.32 16.20 -23.97
C PRO A 276 -1.08 16.62 -23.16
N VAL A 277 -0.66 15.77 -22.24
CA VAL A 277 0.71 15.81 -21.69
C VAL A 277 1.64 15.12 -22.67
N VAL A 278 2.57 15.86 -23.30
CA VAL A 278 3.47 15.33 -24.32
C VAL A 278 4.82 14.90 -23.73
N VAL A 279 5.18 13.65 -23.94
CA VAL A 279 6.40 13.02 -23.42
C VAL A 279 7.27 12.53 -24.58
N LYS A 280 8.49 13.06 -24.72
CA LYS A 280 9.40 12.70 -25.83
C LYS A 280 10.43 11.60 -25.48
N SER A 281 10.68 11.33 -24.19
CA SER A 281 11.69 10.34 -23.76
C SER A 281 11.04 9.03 -23.32
N PRO A 282 11.43 7.86 -23.89
CA PRO A 282 10.89 6.56 -23.48
C PRO A 282 11.18 6.25 -22.02
N LYS A 283 12.34 6.68 -21.49
CA LYS A 283 12.76 6.46 -20.09
C LYS A 283 11.93 7.22 -19.05
N THR A 284 10.90 7.96 -19.46
CA THR A 284 10.04 8.70 -18.53
C THR A 284 9.15 7.71 -17.80
N ARG A 285 9.20 7.71 -16.46
CA ARG A 285 8.33 6.87 -15.64
C ARG A 285 6.89 7.39 -15.64
N LEU A 286 5.91 6.50 -15.68
CA LEU A 286 4.48 6.82 -15.67
C LEU A 286 4.10 7.69 -14.46
N GLU A 287 4.66 7.40 -13.28
CA GLU A 287 4.43 8.17 -12.04
C GLU A 287 4.71 9.68 -12.19
N LYS A 288 5.71 10.06 -12.99
CA LYS A 288 6.10 11.46 -13.21
C LYS A 288 5.10 12.19 -14.10
N VAL A 289 4.36 11.45 -14.92
CA VAL A 289 3.38 12.01 -15.87
C VAL A 289 1.98 12.05 -15.25
N ILE A 290 1.59 11.04 -14.47
CA ILE A 290 0.32 11.04 -13.73
C ILE A 290 0.24 12.22 -12.76
N ARG A 291 1.34 12.61 -12.11
CA ARG A 291 1.41 13.83 -11.27
C ARG A 291 1.16 15.15 -12.02
N GLN A 292 1.07 15.12 -13.35
CA GLN A 292 0.77 16.29 -14.20
C GLN A 292 -0.69 16.32 -14.64
N PHE A 293 -1.48 15.27 -14.38
CA PHE A 293 -2.93 15.32 -14.54
C PHE A 293 -3.51 16.36 -13.61
N LYS A 294 -4.20 17.34 -14.20
CA LYS A 294 -4.89 18.42 -13.49
C LYS A 294 -6.38 18.26 -13.66
N VAL A 295 -7.09 18.30 -12.54
CA VAL A 295 -8.54 18.43 -12.48
C VAL A 295 -8.84 19.91 -12.32
N TYR A 296 -9.58 20.52 -13.25
CA TYR A 296 -10.14 21.86 -13.05
C TYR A 296 -11.66 21.71 -12.88
N PRO A 297 -12.15 21.43 -11.66
CA PRO A 297 -13.58 21.22 -11.43
C PRO A 297 -14.37 22.47 -11.85
N GLN A 298 -15.22 22.33 -12.88
CA GLN A 298 -16.05 23.43 -13.35
C GLN A 298 -17.28 23.65 -12.45
N TYR A 299 -17.66 22.63 -11.66
CA TYR A 299 -18.63 22.72 -10.57
C TYR A 299 -18.14 21.92 -9.33
N PRO A 300 -18.66 22.17 -8.12
CA PRO A 300 -18.23 21.47 -6.90
C PRO A 300 -18.48 19.95 -6.87
N GLU A 301 -19.25 19.43 -7.82
CA GLU A 301 -19.63 18.01 -7.96
C GLU A 301 -18.99 17.38 -9.21
N ASP A 302 -18.03 18.07 -9.86
CA ASP A 302 -17.55 17.76 -11.21
C ASP A 302 -16.08 17.31 -11.18
N ASP A 303 -15.83 16.00 -11.02
CA ASP A 303 -14.51 15.35 -11.01
C ASP A 303 -13.87 15.25 -12.42
N VAL A 304 -14.12 16.22 -13.31
CA VAL A 304 -13.68 16.17 -14.71
C VAL A 304 -12.19 16.53 -14.82
N ILE A 305 -11.41 15.58 -15.35
CA ILE A 305 -9.96 15.72 -15.56
C ILE A 305 -9.72 16.34 -16.94
N ASP A 306 -9.34 17.63 -17.03
CA ASP A 306 -9.13 18.32 -18.31
C ASP A 306 -7.83 17.92 -19.04
N GLN A 307 -6.93 17.24 -18.34
CA GLN A 307 -5.69 16.67 -18.89
C GLN A 307 -5.61 15.17 -18.55
N ASP A 308 -6.45 14.36 -19.19
CA ASP A 308 -6.57 12.90 -19.01
C ASP A 308 -5.79 12.07 -20.06
N LEU A 309 -5.20 12.73 -21.05
CA LEU A 309 -4.46 12.13 -22.16
C LEU A 309 -2.96 12.41 -22.08
N ILE A 310 -2.15 11.35 -22.22
CA ILE A 310 -0.70 11.43 -22.39
C ILE A 310 -0.37 10.98 -23.81
N LEU A 311 0.49 11.74 -24.50
CA LEU A 311 1.11 11.33 -25.76
C LEU A 311 2.59 11.04 -25.54
N TYR A 312 2.99 9.78 -25.72
CA TYR A 312 4.39 9.45 -25.95
C TYR A 312 4.72 9.69 -27.42
N TRP A 313 5.57 10.68 -27.69
CA TRP A 313 5.94 11.14 -29.04
C TRP A 313 7.41 10.83 -29.35
N GLY A 314 7.76 9.55 -29.26
CA GLY A 314 9.06 9.00 -29.67
C GLY A 314 8.97 8.26 -31.01
N GLU A 315 9.76 7.19 -31.15
CA GLU A 315 9.77 6.33 -32.35
C GLU A 315 8.42 5.63 -32.56
N GLU A 316 8.02 4.78 -31.61
CA GLU A 316 6.67 4.21 -31.56
C GLU A 316 5.75 5.14 -30.76
N LYS A 317 4.90 5.89 -31.48
CA LYS A 317 4.02 6.90 -30.88
C LYS A 317 2.84 6.21 -30.16
N ARG A 318 2.57 6.61 -28.92
CA ARG A 318 1.51 6.02 -28.08
C ARG A 318 0.62 7.07 -27.43
N ILE A 319 -0.65 6.72 -27.27
CA ILE A 319 -1.64 7.48 -26.50
C ILE A 319 -2.07 6.65 -25.29
N ILE A 320 -2.00 7.26 -24.11
CA ILE A 320 -2.39 6.68 -22.82
C ILE A 320 -3.53 7.52 -22.28
N THR A 321 -4.62 6.86 -21.92
CA THR A 321 -5.84 7.45 -21.36
C THR A 321 -5.97 7.10 -19.88
N GLY A 322 -6.89 7.77 -19.16
CA GLY A 322 -7.27 7.37 -17.81
C GLY A 322 -7.72 5.90 -17.71
N SER A 323 -8.37 5.37 -18.76
CA SER A 323 -8.80 3.95 -18.82
C SER A 323 -7.63 2.97 -18.91
N ASP A 324 -6.54 3.33 -19.58
CA ASP A 324 -5.34 2.49 -19.67
C ASP A 324 -4.65 2.40 -18.30
N ILE A 325 -4.57 3.52 -17.58
CA ILE A 325 -4.00 3.60 -16.22
C ILE A 325 -4.88 2.84 -15.22
N LEU A 326 -6.21 3.00 -15.28
CA LEU A 326 -7.14 2.24 -14.45
C LEU A 326 -7.07 0.73 -14.77
N GLY A 327 -7.08 0.37 -16.06
CA GLY A 327 -6.94 -1.01 -16.52
C GLY A 327 -5.65 -1.64 -16.00
N ARG A 328 -4.53 -0.90 -16.05
CA ARG A 328 -3.25 -1.30 -15.45
C ARG A 328 -3.37 -1.57 -13.95
N LEU A 329 -3.95 -0.65 -13.18
CA LEU A 329 -4.14 -0.79 -11.73
C LEU A 329 -5.03 -1.99 -11.35
N LEU A 330 -5.90 -2.42 -12.27
CA LEU A 330 -6.81 -3.55 -12.12
C LEU A 330 -6.32 -4.87 -12.76
N ARG A 331 -5.10 -4.91 -13.34
CA ARG A 331 -4.51 -6.15 -13.89
C ARG A 331 -4.38 -7.22 -12.82
N GLY A 332 -4.76 -8.46 -13.15
CA GLY A 332 -4.79 -9.59 -12.22
C GLY A 332 -5.92 -9.56 -11.18
N ILE A 333 -6.75 -8.51 -11.18
CA ILE A 333 -7.92 -8.36 -10.30
C ILE A 333 -9.21 -8.63 -11.06
N VAL A 334 -9.35 -8.02 -12.25
CA VAL A 334 -10.50 -8.22 -13.15
C VAL A 334 -10.33 -9.53 -13.89
N ILE A 335 -11.44 -10.25 -14.09
CA ILE A 335 -11.48 -11.47 -14.89
C ILE A 335 -11.36 -11.08 -16.37
N GLU A 336 -10.25 -11.46 -17.02
CA GLU A 336 -10.18 -11.50 -18.47
C GLU A 336 -11.12 -12.60 -18.98
N CYS A 337 -12.32 -12.19 -19.40
CA CYS A 337 -13.24 -13.05 -20.14
C CYS A 337 -12.69 -13.27 -21.55
N ASP A 338 -11.79 -14.24 -21.69
CA ASP A 338 -11.33 -14.73 -22.98
C ASP A 338 -12.55 -15.26 -23.78
N LEU A 339 -12.57 -15.09 -25.11
CA LEU A 339 -13.71 -15.45 -25.98
C LEU A 339 -14.06 -16.96 -25.97
N THR A 340 -13.20 -17.79 -25.37
CA THR A 340 -13.36 -19.24 -25.16
C THR A 340 -13.82 -19.59 -23.74
N SER A 341 -13.74 -18.64 -22.80
CA SER A 341 -14.24 -18.78 -21.43
C SER A 341 -15.73 -18.41 -21.38
N GLY A 342 -16.54 -19.23 -20.73
CA GLY A 342 -18.00 -19.13 -20.72
C GLY A 342 -18.59 -17.98 -19.90
N CYS A 343 -17.94 -16.81 -19.88
CA CYS A 343 -18.59 -15.58 -19.43
C CYS A 343 -19.84 -15.32 -20.28
N GLU A 344 -20.92 -14.83 -19.65
CA GLU A 344 -22.05 -14.27 -20.40
C GLU A 344 -21.60 -13.01 -21.13
N ILE A 345 -21.18 -13.18 -22.39
CA ILE A 345 -20.98 -12.06 -23.31
C ILE A 345 -22.33 -11.32 -23.37
N PRO A 346 -22.38 -10.00 -23.08
CA PRO A 346 -23.61 -9.24 -23.22
C PRO A 346 -24.07 -9.31 -24.68
N VAL A 347 -25.09 -10.14 -24.94
CA VAL A 347 -25.54 -10.42 -26.31
C VAL A 347 -26.02 -9.10 -26.91
N PRO A 348 -25.35 -8.56 -27.95
CA PRO A 348 -25.81 -7.32 -28.56
C PRO A 348 -27.23 -7.55 -29.10
N PRO A 349 -28.16 -6.59 -28.90
CA PRO A 349 -29.55 -6.78 -29.28
C PRO A 349 -29.63 -7.13 -30.77
N SER A 350 -30.19 -8.30 -31.07
CA SER A 350 -30.06 -8.98 -32.37
C SER A 350 -30.64 -8.21 -33.55
N GLN A 351 -31.49 -7.21 -33.29
CA GLN A 351 -31.88 -6.14 -34.22
C GLN A 351 -32.11 -4.84 -33.44
N PRO A 352 -31.98 -3.65 -34.07
CA PRO A 352 -32.46 -2.39 -33.51
C PRO A 352 -33.99 -2.38 -33.48
N GLY A 353 -34.56 -3.00 -32.45
CA GLY A 353 -36.00 -3.19 -32.30
C GLY A 353 -36.75 -1.88 -32.11
N ILE A 354 -37.75 -1.64 -32.95
CA ILE A 354 -38.73 -0.56 -32.76
C ILE A 354 -39.40 -0.76 -31.39
N VAL A 355 -39.12 0.14 -30.44
CA VAL A 355 -39.72 0.13 -29.11
C VAL A 355 -41.19 0.53 -29.22
N ARG A 356 -42.05 -0.46 -29.51
CA ARG A 356 -43.50 -0.31 -29.31
C ARG A 356 -43.78 -0.18 -27.82
N ARG A 357 -43.85 1.07 -27.33
CA ARG A 357 -44.40 1.41 -26.01
C ARG A 357 -45.73 0.67 -25.83
N ARG A 358 -45.77 -0.35 -24.97
CA ARG A 358 -47.05 -0.89 -24.48
C ARG A 358 -47.79 0.23 -23.77
N SER A 359 -49.01 0.52 -24.20
CA SER A 359 -49.86 1.48 -23.53
C SER A 359 -50.14 1.01 -22.10
N LEU A 360 -49.82 1.87 -21.13
CA LEU A 360 -50.15 1.66 -19.72
C LEU A 360 -51.67 1.60 -19.57
N ARG A 361 -52.21 0.37 -19.50
CA ARG A 361 -53.60 0.14 -19.07
C ARG A 361 -53.70 0.53 -17.59
N ARG A 362 -54.13 1.77 -17.33
CA ARG A 362 -54.63 2.20 -16.02
C ARG A 362 -55.67 1.18 -15.55
N ARG A 363 -55.39 0.46 -14.46
CA ARG A 363 -56.45 -0.18 -13.67
C ARG A 363 -57.14 0.92 -12.86
N SER A 364 -58.34 1.32 -13.28
CA SER A 364 -59.26 2.03 -12.40
C SER A 364 -59.55 1.16 -11.17
N LYS A 365 -59.55 1.76 -9.99
CA LYS A 365 -60.08 1.18 -8.76
C LYS A 365 -61.44 1.83 -8.54
N GLU A 366 -62.50 1.19 -9.02
CA GLU A 366 -63.88 1.60 -8.74
C GLU A 366 -64.67 0.41 -8.20
N GLY A 367 -65.63 0.75 -7.33
CA GLY A 367 -66.26 -0.11 -6.32
C GLY A 367 -66.76 -1.48 -6.74
N LYS A 368 -66.81 -2.37 -5.74
CA LYS A 368 -68.06 -3.08 -5.47
C LYS A 368 -68.28 -3.28 -3.97
N GLU A 369 -69.32 -2.60 -3.50
CA GLU A 369 -70.05 -2.82 -2.26
C GLU A 369 -70.90 -4.11 -2.34
N GLN A 370 -71.42 -4.54 -1.19
CA GLN A 370 -72.38 -5.65 -0.99
C GLN A 370 -71.81 -7.07 -1.25
N GLY A 371 -72.08 -8.10 -0.43
CA GLY A 371 -72.90 -8.16 0.79
C GLY A 371 -73.52 -9.57 0.96
N LYS A 372 -73.86 -9.95 2.21
CA LYS A 372 -74.29 -11.29 2.66
C LYS A 372 -73.16 -12.33 2.74
N GLU A 373 -73.18 -13.26 3.70
CA GLU A 373 -74.20 -13.59 4.72
C GLU A 373 -73.53 -13.89 6.08
#